data_AF-A0A968NBU4-F1
#
_entry.id   AF-A0A968NBU4-F1
#
_cell.length_a   1.000
_cell.length_b   1.000
_cell.length_c   1.000
_cell.angle_alpha   90.00
_cell.angle_beta   90.00
_cell.angle_gamma   90.00
#
_symmetry.space_group_name_H-M   'P 1'
#
loop_
_entity.id
_entity.type
_entity.pdbx_description
1 polymer ?
#
loop_
_entity_poly.entity_id
_entity_poly.type
_entity_poly.pdbx_seq_one_letter_code
_entity_poly.pdbx_strand_id
1 'polypeptide(L)'
;MRLTNLVTRRVIEHILRAENYRTEIVSLIDAEFLEYVIDFFRRVVEAKLRSHMITPDWYRVEFLQGLHYTADEIAIHAGLNKKTIGNLYGSARREIVIEASQTHYAELYLLTKELVEQYSDLDVQLTIKLQAVSVELSLSESLIVINALAVKRAQLRGGAWSTVGKQVEKPLMLTLCRLFHIPPTHYILTGKSDAEREVDFFFIGATGQHYRCEVKLMGKGNPESADATIARDSHIFIADTLSELNKRQLTARGVDWVELNVPDGWQTFGMTLAALHIPHTPLPALPLSDLAAILNEVVG
;
A
#
# COMPACT_ATOMS: atom_id res chain seq x y z
N MET A 1 -2.92 6.06 3.62
CA MET A 1 -3.54 6.08 2.29
C MET A 1 -4.88 5.37 2.24
N ARG A 2 -5.91 6.03 1.73
CA ARG A 2 -7.20 5.44 1.32
C ARG A 2 -7.47 5.91 -0.10
N LEU A 3 -7.77 4.99 -1.01
CA LEU A 3 -8.14 5.35 -2.38
C LEU A 3 -9.56 5.93 -2.37
N THR A 4 -9.75 7.00 -3.13
CA THR A 4 -11.10 7.50 -3.40
C THR A 4 -11.78 6.59 -4.42
N ASN A 5 -13.11 6.57 -4.45
CA ASN A 5 -13.87 5.82 -5.45
C ASN A 5 -13.49 6.23 -6.88
N LEU A 6 -13.09 7.49 -7.11
CA LEU A 6 -12.56 7.95 -8.39
C LEU A 6 -11.25 7.26 -8.76
N VAL A 7 -10.28 7.21 -7.84
CA VAL A 7 -8.99 6.57 -8.10
C VAL A 7 -9.16 5.07 -8.29
N THR A 8 -9.95 4.39 -7.45
CA THR A 8 -10.20 2.95 -7.61
C THR A 8 -10.77 2.62 -8.98
N ARG A 9 -11.75 3.40 -9.47
CA ARG A 9 -12.30 3.22 -10.83
C ARG A 9 -11.25 3.41 -11.91
N ARG A 10 -10.44 4.46 -11.81
CA ARG A 10 -9.36 4.72 -12.79
C ARG A 10 -8.35 3.60 -12.80
N VAL A 11 -7.92 3.08 -11.65
CA VAL A 11 -6.98 1.94 -11.60
C VAL A 11 -7.55 0.73 -12.33
N ILE A 12 -8.82 0.37 -12.09
CA ILE A 12 -9.46 -0.76 -12.77
C ILE A 12 -9.56 -0.52 -14.27
N GLU A 13 -9.98 0.69 -14.67
CA GLU A 13 -10.08 1.08 -16.07
C GLU A 13 -8.74 0.96 -16.80
N HIS A 14 -7.66 1.48 -16.21
CA HIS A 14 -6.31 1.37 -16.77
C HIS A 14 -5.87 -0.09 -16.88
N ILE A 15 -6.11 -0.93 -15.85
CA ILE A 15 -5.78 -2.36 -15.88
C ILE A 15 -6.47 -3.04 -17.08
N LEU A 16 -7.77 -2.83 -17.25
CA LEU A 16 -8.55 -3.49 -18.31
C LEU A 16 -8.22 -2.97 -19.72
N ARG A 17 -7.66 -1.76 -19.83
CA ARG A 17 -7.21 -1.13 -21.08
C ARG A 17 -5.74 -1.38 -21.40
N ALA A 18 -5.03 -2.16 -20.58
CA ALA A 18 -3.59 -2.36 -20.68
C ALA A 18 -2.76 -1.06 -20.51
N GLU A 19 -3.24 -0.12 -19.71
CA GLU A 19 -2.62 1.18 -19.45
C GLU A 19 -1.90 1.23 -18.09
N ASN A 20 -0.93 2.14 -17.96
CA ASN A 20 -0.13 2.25 -16.75
C ASN A 20 -0.82 3.09 -15.65
N TYR A 21 -1.50 2.42 -14.73
CA TYR A 21 -2.12 3.06 -13.55
C TYR A 21 -1.11 3.49 -12.46
N ARG A 22 0.15 3.05 -12.52
CA ARG A 22 1.11 3.22 -11.41
C ARG A 22 1.49 4.69 -11.20
N THR A 23 1.43 5.52 -12.23
CA THR A 23 1.66 6.97 -12.17
C THR A 23 0.62 7.67 -11.29
N GLU A 24 -0.63 7.21 -11.30
CA GLU A 24 -1.69 7.71 -10.42
C GLU A 24 -1.37 7.42 -8.96
N ILE A 25 -0.94 6.19 -8.67
CA ILE A 25 -0.57 5.78 -7.31
C ILE A 25 0.64 6.56 -6.81
N VAL A 26 1.67 6.76 -7.63
CA VAL A 26 2.84 7.57 -7.26
C VAL A 26 2.43 8.99 -6.91
N SER A 27 1.57 9.61 -7.73
CA SER A 27 1.04 10.96 -7.48
C SER A 27 0.30 11.07 -6.15
N LEU A 28 -0.44 10.02 -5.75
CA LEU A 28 -1.13 9.99 -4.46
C LEU A 28 -0.18 9.86 -3.28
N ILE A 29 0.86 9.03 -3.40
CA ILE A 29 1.90 8.92 -2.38
C ILE A 29 2.63 10.26 -2.22
N ASP A 30 2.88 10.97 -3.32
CA ASP A 30 3.49 12.30 -3.32
C ASP A 30 2.61 13.31 -2.61
N ALA A 31 1.32 13.37 -2.95
CA ALA A 31 0.36 14.26 -2.30
C ALA A 31 0.25 13.99 -0.79
N GLU A 32 0.03 12.73 -0.38
CA GLU A 32 -0.09 12.34 1.05
C GLU A 32 1.21 12.64 1.83
N PHE A 33 2.37 12.46 1.19
CA PHE A 33 3.64 12.80 1.82
C PHE A 33 3.81 14.31 1.99
N LEU A 34 3.52 15.10 0.96
CA LEU A 34 3.67 16.56 1.03
C LEU A 34 2.69 17.19 2.02
N GLU A 35 1.45 16.68 2.09
CA GLU A 35 0.49 17.06 3.13
C GLU A 35 1.04 16.78 4.53
N TYR A 36 1.57 15.57 4.76
CA TYR A 36 2.24 15.25 6.02
C TYR A 36 3.42 16.17 6.32
N VAL A 37 4.25 16.50 5.34
CA VAL A 37 5.41 17.41 5.51
C VAL A 37 4.94 18.78 6.00
N ILE A 38 3.89 19.34 5.40
CA ILE A 38 3.32 20.63 5.80
C ILE A 38 2.81 20.58 7.24
N ASP A 39 2.04 19.56 7.60
CA ASP A 39 1.49 19.39 8.95
C ASP A 39 2.57 19.09 9.99
N PHE A 40 3.61 18.34 9.62
CA PHE A 40 4.74 18.07 10.48
C PHE A 40 5.57 19.33 10.76
N PHE A 41 5.85 20.15 9.74
CA PHE A 41 6.52 21.43 9.94
C PHE A 41 5.71 22.39 10.81
N ARG A 42 4.38 22.43 10.67
CA ARG A 42 3.52 23.20 11.59
C ARG A 42 3.71 22.76 13.03
N ARG A 43 3.69 21.45 13.30
CA ARG A 43 3.94 20.87 14.64
C ARG A 43 5.33 21.21 15.18
N VAL A 44 6.35 21.19 14.32
CA VAL A 44 7.73 21.58 14.68
C VAL A 44 7.80 23.04 15.11
N VAL A 45 7.17 23.95 14.36
CA VAL A 45 7.10 25.38 14.71
C VAL A 45 6.41 25.56 16.06
N GLU A 46 5.24 24.97 16.26
CA GLU A 46 4.49 25.07 17.51
C GLU A 46 5.29 24.53 18.71
N ALA A 47 5.91 23.36 18.56
CA ALA A 47 6.74 22.74 19.59
C ALA A 47 7.96 23.61 19.96
N LYS A 48 8.66 24.16 18.96
CA LYS A 48 9.82 25.04 19.18
C LYS A 48 9.43 26.33 19.89
N LEU A 49 8.27 26.92 19.57
CA LEU A 49 7.76 28.13 20.22
C LEU A 49 7.31 27.89 21.68
N ARG A 50 6.68 26.73 21.97
CA ARG A 50 6.26 26.34 23.32
C ARG A 50 7.43 26.03 24.24
N SER A 51 8.56 25.62 23.67
CA SER A 51 9.77 25.28 24.41
C SER A 51 10.45 26.55 24.95
N HIS A 52 9.83 27.17 25.97
CA HIS A 52 10.36 28.35 26.66
C HIS A 52 11.66 28.09 27.44
N MET A 53 12.09 26.82 27.54
CA MET A 53 13.39 26.44 28.07
C MET A 53 14.18 25.62 27.05
N ILE A 54 15.39 26.12 26.79
CA ILE A 54 16.48 25.51 26.03
C ILE A 54 16.93 24.24 26.76
N THR A 55 16.11 23.19 26.76
CA THR A 55 16.66 21.85 26.98
C THR A 55 17.34 21.43 25.67
N PRO A 56 18.51 20.77 25.71
CA PRO A 56 19.23 20.36 24.50
C PRO A 56 18.45 19.44 23.56
N ASP A 57 17.26 18.97 23.96
CA ASP A 57 16.49 17.93 23.28
C ASP A 57 14.96 18.12 23.44
N TRP A 58 14.46 19.33 23.16
CA TRP A 58 13.03 19.63 23.14
C TRP A 58 12.24 18.70 22.20
N TYR A 59 12.88 18.25 21.11
CA TYR A 59 12.26 17.37 20.11
C TYR A 59 11.82 16.04 20.74
N ARG A 60 12.68 15.42 21.56
CA ARG A 60 12.34 14.18 22.27
C ARG A 60 11.11 14.35 23.16
N VAL A 61 11.07 15.43 23.93
CA VAL A 61 9.95 15.71 24.85
C VAL A 61 8.65 15.89 24.06
N GLU A 62 8.67 16.74 23.05
CA GLU A 62 7.48 17.09 22.29
C GLU A 62 6.98 15.93 21.41
N PHE A 63 7.88 15.24 20.70
CA PHE A 63 7.50 14.27 19.66
C PHE A 63 7.53 12.79 20.07
N LEU A 64 8.29 12.43 21.11
CA LEU A 64 8.42 11.02 21.55
C LEU A 64 7.75 10.75 22.90
N GLN A 65 7.64 11.76 23.76
CA GLN A 65 6.95 11.66 25.06
C GLN A 65 5.54 12.25 25.03
N GLY A 66 5.16 12.93 23.95
CA GLY A 66 3.82 13.47 23.74
C GLY A 66 2.74 12.38 23.77
N LEU A 67 1.81 12.48 24.71
CA LEU A 67 0.75 11.49 24.92
C LEU A 67 -0.27 11.41 23.76
N HIS A 68 -0.34 12.46 22.93
CA HIS A 68 -1.28 12.54 21.81
C HIS A 68 -0.82 11.79 20.55
N TYR A 69 0.44 11.34 20.48
CA TYR A 69 0.93 10.58 19.33
C TYR A 69 0.64 9.09 19.42
N THR A 70 0.29 8.53 18.26
CA THR A 70 0.19 7.09 18.09
C THR A 70 1.57 6.44 18.16
N ALA A 71 1.61 5.13 18.42
CA ALA A 71 2.90 4.40 18.47
C ALA A 71 3.65 4.47 17.12
N ASP A 72 2.90 4.49 16.02
CA ASP A 72 3.46 4.59 14.68
C ASP A 72 4.08 5.97 14.42
N GLU A 73 3.41 7.05 14.83
CA GLU A 73 3.96 8.40 14.76
C GLU A 73 5.21 8.58 15.62
N ILE A 74 5.20 8.04 16.85
CA ILE A 74 6.37 8.09 17.74
C ILE A 74 7.57 7.38 17.09
N ALA A 75 7.35 6.21 16.47
CA ALA A 75 8.41 5.51 15.74
C ALA A 75 8.95 6.37 14.59
N ILE A 76 8.06 6.96 13.78
CA ILE A 76 8.45 7.81 12.64
C ILE A 76 9.27 9.02 13.11
N HIS A 77 8.83 9.72 14.15
CA HIS A 77 9.54 10.87 14.70
C HIS A 77 10.90 10.47 15.30
N ALA A 78 11.03 9.26 15.83
CA ALA A 78 12.31 8.74 16.29
C ALA A 78 13.26 8.31 15.16
N GLY A 79 12.84 8.35 13.90
CA GLY A 79 13.65 7.87 12.78
C GLY A 79 13.50 6.38 12.49
N LEU A 80 12.43 5.74 12.98
CA LEU A 80 12.16 4.30 12.78
C LEU A 80 10.81 4.02 12.12
N ASN A 81 10.77 2.90 11.40
CA ASN A 81 9.52 2.31 10.95
C ASN A 81 9.03 1.30 11.99
N LYS A 82 7.74 1.37 12.38
CA LYS A 82 7.11 0.40 13.30
C LYS A 82 7.31 -1.06 12.88
N LYS A 83 7.36 -1.35 11.56
CA LYS A 83 7.65 -2.69 11.04
C LYS A 83 9.08 -3.15 11.38
N THR A 84 10.05 -2.24 11.32
CA THR A 84 11.44 -2.52 11.72
C THR A 84 11.50 -2.89 13.19
N ILE A 85 10.80 -2.14 14.06
CA ILE A 85 10.70 -2.46 15.49
C ILE A 85 10.06 -3.85 15.67
N GLY A 86 8.95 -4.11 14.99
CA GLY A 86 8.29 -5.42 15.04
C GLY A 86 9.21 -6.59 14.67
N ASN A 87 10.05 -6.42 13.66
CA ASN A 87 11.02 -7.43 13.23
C ASN A 87 12.18 -7.60 14.23
N LEU A 88 12.68 -6.50 14.79
CA LEU A 88 13.82 -6.52 15.70
C LEU A 88 13.47 -7.07 17.09
N TYR A 89 12.31 -6.68 17.62
CA TYR A 89 11.87 -7.02 18.98
C TYR A 89 10.83 -8.17 19.01
N GLY A 90 10.45 -8.71 17.84
CA GLY A 90 9.40 -9.73 17.73
C GLY A 90 8.00 -9.26 18.12
N SER A 91 7.80 -7.96 18.33
CA SER A 91 6.53 -7.38 18.78
C SER A 91 6.41 -5.91 18.39
N ALA A 92 5.20 -5.48 18.08
CA ALA A 92 4.85 -4.10 17.74
C ALA A 92 3.80 -3.50 18.69
N ARG A 93 3.75 -4.00 19.94
CA ARG A 93 2.92 -3.44 21.01
C ARG A 93 3.37 -2.01 21.33
N ARG A 94 2.42 -1.16 21.78
CA ARG A 94 2.66 0.28 21.95
C ARG A 94 3.84 0.56 22.88
N GLU A 95 3.93 -0.15 23.99
CA GLU A 95 4.96 0.04 25.02
C GLU A 95 6.36 -0.25 24.46
N ILE A 96 6.50 -1.37 23.75
CA ILE A 96 7.75 -1.78 23.09
C ILE A 96 8.14 -0.77 22.01
N VAL A 97 7.17 -0.29 21.23
CA VAL A 97 7.45 0.72 20.20
C VAL A 97 7.94 2.02 20.82
N ILE A 98 7.33 2.48 21.91
CA ILE A 98 7.76 3.70 22.61
C ILE A 98 9.18 3.52 23.17
N GLU A 99 9.46 2.41 23.86
CA GLU A 99 10.77 2.11 24.42
C GLU A 99 11.88 2.02 23.36
N ALA A 100 11.63 1.27 22.29
CA ALA A 100 12.55 1.13 21.16
C ALA A 100 12.81 2.48 20.48
N SER A 101 11.75 3.29 20.30
CA SER A 101 11.85 4.62 19.68
C SER A 101 12.69 5.58 20.53
N GLN A 102 12.50 5.59 21.85
CA GLN A 102 13.31 6.43 22.74
C GLN A 102 14.78 6.02 22.75
N THR A 103 15.04 4.71 22.77
CA THR A 103 16.40 4.17 22.75
C THR A 103 17.11 4.55 21.45
N HIS A 104 16.48 4.28 20.32
CA HIS A 104 17.04 4.59 19.01
C HIS A 104 17.25 6.10 18.80
N TYR A 105 16.30 6.93 19.24
CA TYR A 105 16.45 8.38 19.12
C TYR A 105 17.69 8.90 19.88
N ALA A 106 17.96 8.36 21.06
CA ALA A 106 19.15 8.75 21.82
C ALA A 106 20.45 8.43 21.06
N GLU A 107 20.51 7.26 20.41
CA GLU A 107 21.64 6.87 19.54
C GLU A 107 21.72 7.77 18.31
N LEU A 108 20.61 8.01 17.62
CA LEU A 108 20.53 8.89 16.45
C LEU A 108 21.00 10.31 16.77
N TYR A 109 20.59 10.85 17.92
CA TYR A 109 20.97 12.18 18.37
C TYR A 109 22.49 12.27 18.63
N LEU A 110 23.09 11.27 19.28
CA LEU A 110 24.54 11.20 19.50
C LEU A 110 25.31 11.12 18.17
N LEU A 111 24.91 10.21 17.27
CA LEU A 111 25.50 10.07 15.94
C LEU A 111 25.41 11.39 15.15
N THR A 112 24.27 12.08 15.25
CA THR A 112 24.08 13.36 14.58
C THR A 112 25.03 14.43 15.13
N LYS A 113 25.22 14.48 16.45
CA LYS A 113 26.19 15.41 17.06
C LYS A 113 27.62 15.15 16.61
N GLU A 114 28.04 13.88 16.65
CA GLU A 114 29.38 13.49 16.21
C GLU A 114 29.62 13.85 14.73
N LEU A 115 28.62 13.64 13.87
CA LEU A 115 28.69 14.04 12.46
C LEU A 115 28.79 15.56 12.30
N VAL A 116 27.97 16.33 13.02
CA VAL A 116 28.04 17.80 12.98
C VAL A 116 29.41 18.33 13.40
N GLU A 117 30.03 17.72 14.42
CA GLU A 117 31.37 18.09 14.89
C GLU A 117 32.46 17.78 13.86
N GLN A 118 32.32 16.68 13.11
CA GLN A 118 33.27 16.29 12.05
C GLN A 118 33.21 17.20 10.82
N TYR A 119 32.03 17.73 10.49
CA TYR A 119 31.79 18.60 9.33
C TYR A 119 31.53 20.04 9.76
N SER A 120 32.43 20.60 10.58
CA SER A 120 32.29 21.96 11.15
C SER A 120 32.27 23.08 10.11
N ASP A 121 32.63 22.79 8.87
CA ASP A 121 32.63 23.71 7.72
C ASP A 121 31.32 23.67 6.90
N LEU A 122 30.43 22.72 7.18
CA LEU A 122 29.12 22.59 6.54
C LEU A 122 28.02 23.10 7.48
N ASP A 123 27.29 24.12 7.03
CA ASP A 123 26.08 24.60 7.70
C ASP A 123 24.85 24.27 6.87
N VAL A 124 23.88 23.56 7.46
CA VAL A 124 22.57 23.31 6.88
C VAL A 124 21.52 23.82 7.86
N GLN A 125 20.84 24.89 7.47
CA GLN A 125 19.84 25.54 8.28
C GLN A 125 18.45 25.38 7.64
N LEU A 126 17.51 24.82 8.40
CA LEU A 126 16.09 24.84 8.04
C LEU A 126 15.39 25.99 8.75
N THR A 127 14.94 26.96 7.96
CA THR A 127 14.07 28.05 8.42
C THR A 127 12.63 27.75 8.03
N ILE A 128 11.74 27.62 9.01
CA ILE A 128 10.31 27.37 8.78
C ILE A 128 9.55 28.64 9.13
N LYS A 129 8.89 29.23 8.13
CA LYS A 129 8.04 30.42 8.29
C LYS A 129 6.57 30.03 8.26
N LEU A 130 5.85 30.34 9.33
CA LEU A 130 4.41 30.17 9.46
C LEU A 130 3.78 31.54 9.77
N GLN A 131 3.17 32.14 8.75
CA GLN A 131 2.63 33.51 8.80
C GLN A 131 3.70 34.52 9.25
N ALA A 132 3.50 35.20 10.39
CA ALA A 132 4.41 36.18 10.96
C ALA A 132 5.51 35.57 11.85
N VAL A 133 5.48 34.25 12.08
CA VAL A 133 6.43 33.56 12.95
C VAL A 133 7.43 32.77 12.12
N SER A 134 8.70 32.84 12.51
CA SER A 134 9.79 32.07 11.91
C SER A 134 10.53 31.33 13.00
N VAL A 135 10.83 30.06 12.78
CA VAL A 135 11.73 29.28 13.63
C VAL A 135 12.90 28.81 12.80
N GLU A 136 14.07 28.79 13.44
CA GLU A 136 15.29 28.26 12.85
C GLU A 136 15.68 27.00 13.63
N LEU A 137 15.99 25.95 12.89
CA LEU A 137 16.52 24.72 13.44
C LEU A 137 18.03 24.72 13.32
N SER A 138 18.72 24.22 14.35
CA SER A 138 20.15 23.95 14.25
C SER A 138 20.42 22.86 13.20
N LEU A 139 21.69 22.67 12.80
CA LEU A 139 22.08 21.58 11.90
C LEU A 139 21.61 20.21 12.42
N SER A 140 21.83 19.92 13.71
CA SER A 140 21.42 18.65 14.32
C SER A 140 19.90 18.47 14.32
N GLU A 141 19.15 19.53 14.68
CA GLU A 141 17.68 19.51 14.65
C GLU A 141 17.15 19.30 13.22
N SER A 142 17.80 19.94 12.25
CA SER A 142 17.44 19.83 10.84
C SER A 142 17.62 18.41 10.33
N LEU A 143 18.75 17.76 10.65
CA LEU A 143 19.03 16.38 10.27
C LEU A 143 18.04 15.38 10.90
N ILE A 144 17.65 15.58 12.15
CA ILE A 144 16.64 14.76 12.83
C ILE A 144 15.27 14.89 12.15
N VAL A 145 14.84 16.13 11.87
CA VAL A 145 13.58 16.40 11.17
C VAL A 145 13.59 15.77 9.76
N ILE A 146 14.68 15.91 9.02
CA ILE A 146 14.86 15.29 7.70
C ILE A 146 14.77 13.76 7.79
N ASN A 147 15.38 13.14 8.80
CA ASN A 147 15.33 11.70 9.00
C ASN A 147 13.88 11.21 9.23
N ALA A 148 13.13 11.87 10.11
CA ALA A 148 11.72 11.55 10.35
C ALA A 148 10.88 11.65 9.05
N LEU A 149 11.10 12.70 8.23
CA LEU A 149 10.45 12.84 6.93
C LEU A 149 10.83 11.71 5.96
N ALA A 150 12.11 11.33 5.90
CA ALA A 150 12.58 10.24 5.05
C ALA A 150 11.94 8.90 5.45
N VAL A 151 11.82 8.63 6.75
CA VAL A 151 11.16 7.44 7.29
C VAL A 151 9.68 7.43 6.95
N LYS A 152 8.98 8.58 7.08
CA LYS A 152 7.58 8.69 6.65
C LYS A 152 7.42 8.38 5.17
N ARG A 153 8.28 8.95 4.32
CA ARG A 153 8.25 8.72 2.87
C ARG A 153 8.45 7.24 2.53
N ALA A 154 9.40 6.58 3.19
CA ALA A 154 9.66 5.15 3.02
C ALA A 154 8.46 4.30 3.49
N GLN A 155 7.85 4.65 4.62
CA GLN A 155 6.66 4.00 5.15
C GLN A 155 5.48 4.07 4.16
N LEU A 156 5.18 5.28 3.66
CA LEU A 156 4.09 5.49 2.71
C LEU A 156 4.30 4.65 1.44
N ARG A 157 5.50 4.69 0.85
CA ARG A 157 5.84 3.88 -0.33
C ARG A 157 5.70 2.38 -0.07
N GLY A 158 6.17 1.90 1.08
CA GLY A 158 6.13 0.48 1.43
C GLY A 158 4.72 -0.05 1.68
N GLY A 159 3.82 0.77 2.24
CA GLY A 159 2.42 0.41 2.52
C GLY A 159 1.46 0.64 1.36
N ALA A 160 1.75 1.60 0.48
CA ALA A 160 0.83 2.05 -0.57
C ALA A 160 0.40 0.92 -1.52
N TRP A 161 1.33 0.16 -2.09
CA TRP A 161 1.01 -0.87 -3.08
C TRP A 161 0.15 -2.00 -2.52
N SER A 162 0.44 -2.44 -1.29
CA SER A 162 -0.41 -3.43 -0.60
C SER A 162 -1.81 -2.89 -0.33
N THR A 163 -1.90 -1.60 0.02
CA THR A 163 -3.17 -0.93 0.29
C THR A 163 -4.02 -0.78 -0.98
N VAL A 164 -3.37 -0.44 -2.11
CA VAL A 164 -4.00 -0.39 -3.44
C VAL A 164 -4.55 -1.74 -3.83
N GLY A 165 -3.73 -2.80 -3.73
CA GLY A 165 -4.16 -4.18 -4.02
C GLY A 165 -5.44 -4.53 -3.25
N LYS A 166 -5.41 -4.42 -1.92
CA LYS A 166 -6.57 -4.73 -1.06
C LYS A 166 -7.85 -3.95 -1.39
N GLN A 167 -7.71 -2.70 -1.84
CA GLN A 167 -8.86 -1.83 -2.17
C GLN A 167 -9.36 -2.02 -3.60
N VAL A 168 -8.53 -2.54 -4.51
CA VAL A 168 -8.87 -2.71 -5.94
C VAL A 168 -9.27 -4.15 -6.28
N GLU A 169 -8.65 -5.15 -5.66
CA GLU A 169 -8.85 -6.58 -5.95
C GLU A 169 -10.32 -6.99 -5.99
N LYS A 170 -11.09 -6.68 -4.94
CA LYS A 170 -12.50 -7.03 -4.86
C LYS A 170 -13.37 -6.29 -5.89
N PRO A 171 -13.29 -4.95 -6.01
CA PRO A 171 -13.97 -4.22 -7.07
C PRO A 171 -13.62 -4.70 -8.49
N LEU A 172 -12.34 -4.98 -8.77
CA LEU A 172 -11.90 -5.50 -10.06
C LEU A 172 -12.60 -6.83 -10.40
N MET A 173 -12.66 -7.76 -9.45
CA MET A 173 -13.35 -9.04 -9.64
C MET A 173 -14.85 -8.86 -9.88
N LEU A 174 -15.49 -7.95 -9.15
CA LEU A 174 -16.90 -7.60 -9.37
C LEU A 174 -17.14 -7.02 -10.76
N THR A 175 -16.28 -6.11 -11.20
CA THR A 175 -16.34 -5.52 -12.54
C THR A 175 -16.21 -6.59 -13.61
N LEU A 176 -15.26 -7.52 -13.48
CA LEU A 176 -15.11 -8.65 -14.40
C LEU A 176 -16.36 -9.55 -14.42
N CYS A 177 -16.93 -9.88 -13.25
CA CYS A 177 -18.16 -10.68 -13.18
C CYS A 177 -19.34 -9.99 -13.88
N ARG A 178 -19.47 -8.68 -13.72
CA ARG A 178 -20.51 -7.88 -14.37
C ARG A 178 -20.31 -7.78 -15.89
N LEU A 179 -19.08 -7.53 -16.34
CA LEU A 179 -18.74 -7.47 -17.77
C LEU A 179 -19.10 -8.78 -18.49
N PHE A 180 -18.80 -9.92 -17.86
CA PHE A 180 -19.10 -11.25 -18.40
C PHE A 180 -20.48 -11.77 -18.02
N HIS A 181 -21.33 -10.94 -17.41
CA HIS A 181 -22.70 -11.29 -17.01
C HIS A 181 -22.79 -12.60 -16.20
N ILE A 182 -21.80 -12.86 -15.35
CA ILE A 182 -21.79 -14.05 -14.50
C ILE A 182 -22.96 -13.92 -13.50
N PRO A 183 -23.87 -14.91 -13.42
CA PRO A 183 -24.98 -14.83 -12.48
C PRO A 183 -24.46 -14.76 -11.03
N PRO A 184 -25.08 -13.97 -10.13
CA PRO A 184 -24.63 -13.85 -8.74
C PRO A 184 -24.58 -15.16 -7.96
N THR A 185 -25.33 -16.19 -8.37
CA THR A 185 -25.30 -17.54 -7.78
C THR A 185 -24.04 -18.32 -8.14
N HIS A 186 -23.25 -17.85 -9.10
CA HIS A 186 -22.04 -18.51 -9.61
C HIS A 186 -20.73 -17.90 -9.08
N TYR A 187 -20.81 -16.99 -8.11
CA TYR A 187 -19.62 -16.54 -7.38
C TYR A 187 -19.92 -16.15 -5.94
N ILE A 188 -18.92 -16.26 -5.08
CA ILE A 188 -18.98 -15.85 -3.68
C ILE A 188 -17.82 -14.89 -3.41
N LEU A 189 -18.16 -13.70 -2.91
CA LEU A 189 -17.20 -12.75 -2.36
C LEU A 189 -17.10 -13.01 -0.87
N THR A 190 -15.94 -13.49 -0.41
CA THR A 190 -15.63 -13.78 1.00
C THR A 190 -16.58 -14.76 1.70
N GLY A 191 -16.10 -15.98 1.93
CA GLY A 191 -16.67 -16.92 2.88
C GLY A 191 -15.55 -17.55 3.68
N LYS A 192 -15.61 -17.49 5.02
CA LYS A 192 -14.77 -18.34 5.87
C LYS A 192 -15.06 -19.79 5.49
N SER A 193 -14.06 -20.52 5.02
CA SER A 193 -14.17 -21.98 4.93
C SER A 193 -14.16 -22.57 6.35
N ASP A 194 -14.70 -23.79 6.51
CA ASP A 194 -14.71 -24.54 7.78
C ASP A 194 -13.30 -24.81 8.37
N ALA A 195 -12.24 -24.42 7.64
CA ALA A 195 -10.83 -24.50 8.05
C ALA A 195 -10.21 -23.14 8.43
N GLU A 196 -11.00 -22.15 8.85
CA GLU A 196 -10.52 -20.86 9.41
C GLU A 196 -9.54 -20.06 8.54
N ARG A 197 -9.65 -20.11 7.20
CA ARG A 197 -8.80 -19.27 6.32
C ARG A 197 -9.59 -18.61 5.20
N GLU A 198 -9.37 -17.31 5.06
CA GLU A 198 -10.01 -16.36 4.14
C GLU A 198 -9.47 -16.59 2.72
N VAL A 199 -10.34 -16.99 1.79
CA VAL A 199 -10.05 -17.06 0.35
C VAL A 199 -10.70 -15.84 -0.30
N ASP A 200 -9.96 -15.16 -1.19
CA ASP A 200 -10.35 -13.86 -1.76
C ASP A 200 -11.64 -13.96 -2.60
N PHE A 201 -11.82 -15.05 -3.36
CA PHE A 201 -12.97 -15.24 -4.24
C PHE A 201 -13.24 -16.73 -4.59
N PHE A 202 -14.51 -17.11 -4.77
CA PHE A 202 -14.87 -18.41 -5.34
C PHE A 202 -15.76 -18.23 -6.57
N PHE A 203 -15.49 -19.01 -7.62
CA PHE A 203 -16.47 -19.27 -8.68
C PHE A 203 -17.15 -20.62 -8.43
N ILE A 204 -18.40 -20.73 -8.88
CA ILE A 204 -19.17 -21.97 -8.83
C ILE A 204 -19.49 -22.35 -10.27
N GLY A 205 -19.06 -23.52 -10.72
CA GLY A 205 -19.37 -24.03 -12.05
C GLY A 205 -20.85 -24.38 -12.22
N ALA A 206 -21.29 -24.63 -13.45
CA ALA A 206 -22.67 -25.03 -13.74
C ALA A 206 -23.10 -26.32 -12.99
N THR A 207 -22.15 -27.18 -12.66
CA THR A 207 -22.35 -28.44 -11.92
C THR A 207 -22.29 -28.29 -10.39
N GLY A 208 -22.08 -27.07 -9.89
CA GLY A 208 -21.91 -26.80 -8.45
C GLY A 208 -20.46 -26.96 -7.94
N GLN A 209 -19.50 -27.27 -8.81
CA GLN A 209 -18.08 -27.35 -8.42
C GLN A 209 -17.55 -25.97 -7.99
N HIS A 210 -16.83 -25.91 -6.87
CA HIS A 210 -16.20 -24.69 -6.38
C HIS A 210 -14.77 -24.54 -6.92
N TYR A 211 -14.46 -23.37 -7.46
CA TYR A 211 -13.12 -22.99 -7.94
C TYR A 211 -12.60 -21.82 -7.11
N ARG A 212 -11.50 -22.06 -6.39
CA ARG A 212 -10.81 -21.00 -5.64
C ARG A 212 -10.11 -20.06 -6.60
N CYS A 213 -10.37 -18.78 -6.47
CA CYS A 213 -9.75 -17.74 -7.27
C CYS A 213 -8.99 -16.77 -6.35
N GLU A 214 -7.71 -16.56 -6.67
CA GLU A 214 -6.87 -15.56 -6.02
C GLU A 214 -6.61 -14.44 -7.00
N VAL A 215 -6.76 -13.20 -6.55
CA VAL A 215 -6.48 -11.99 -7.34
C VAL A 215 -5.36 -11.18 -6.69
N LYS A 216 -4.42 -10.68 -7.49
CA LYS A 216 -3.30 -9.87 -7.00
C LYS A 216 -2.93 -8.76 -7.97
N LEU A 217 -2.76 -7.54 -7.45
CA LEU A 217 -2.09 -6.46 -8.18
C LEU A 217 -0.58 -6.56 -7.95
N MET A 218 0.09 -7.15 -8.92
CA MET A 218 1.50 -7.45 -8.96
C MET A 218 2.29 -6.24 -9.49
N GLY A 219 3.52 -6.06 -9.01
CA GLY A 219 4.44 -5.11 -9.61
C GLY A 219 4.93 -5.61 -10.98
N LYS A 220 6.24 -5.81 -11.12
CA LYS A 220 6.85 -6.44 -12.31
C LYS A 220 6.54 -7.94 -12.49
N GLY A 221 5.46 -8.47 -11.88
CA GLY A 221 5.22 -9.91 -11.76
C GLY A 221 6.25 -10.60 -10.85
N ASN A 222 6.37 -10.16 -9.60
CA ASN A 222 7.34 -10.76 -8.66
C ASN A 222 7.01 -12.25 -8.40
N PRO A 223 7.89 -13.21 -8.72
CA PRO A 223 7.66 -14.64 -8.51
C PRO A 223 7.21 -15.01 -7.11
N GLU A 224 7.80 -14.39 -6.08
CA GLU A 224 7.47 -14.62 -4.66
C GLU A 224 6.02 -14.26 -4.32
N SER A 225 5.40 -13.36 -5.06
CA SER A 225 4.00 -12.98 -4.83
C SER A 225 3.01 -14.01 -5.40
N ALA A 226 3.44 -14.89 -6.30
CA ALA A 226 2.67 -16.05 -6.74
C ALA A 226 2.81 -17.25 -5.78
N ASP A 227 3.73 -17.19 -4.80
CA ASP A 227 3.83 -18.21 -3.75
C ASP A 227 2.57 -18.25 -2.86
N ALA A 228 1.78 -17.17 -2.82
CA ALA A 228 0.48 -17.15 -2.16
C ALA A 228 -0.51 -18.12 -2.84
N THR A 229 -0.56 -18.16 -4.17
CA THR A 229 -1.37 -19.11 -4.95
C THR A 229 -0.94 -20.55 -4.69
N ILE A 230 0.39 -20.73 -4.59
CA ILE A 230 1.05 -22.01 -4.32
C ILE A 230 0.73 -22.54 -2.92
N ALA A 231 0.62 -21.66 -1.92
CA ALA A 231 0.30 -22.01 -0.54
C ALA A 231 -1.20 -22.19 -0.27
N ARG A 232 -2.08 -21.72 -1.18
CA ARG A 232 -3.54 -21.64 -0.97
C ARG A 232 -4.38 -22.61 -1.82
N ASP A 233 -3.73 -23.39 -2.69
CA ASP A 233 -4.39 -24.38 -3.57
C ASP A 233 -5.50 -23.74 -4.42
N SER A 234 -5.17 -22.59 -5.03
CA SER A 234 -6.09 -21.85 -5.90
C SER A 234 -6.17 -22.50 -7.27
N HIS A 235 -7.38 -22.57 -7.82
CA HIS A 235 -7.63 -23.13 -9.16
C HIS A 235 -7.39 -22.07 -10.24
N ILE A 236 -7.69 -20.81 -9.91
CA ILE A 236 -7.57 -19.67 -10.80
C ILE A 236 -6.68 -18.61 -10.15
N PHE A 237 -5.74 -18.05 -10.90
CA PHE A 237 -4.92 -16.92 -10.50
C PHE A 237 -5.05 -15.75 -11.47
N ILE A 238 -5.54 -14.62 -10.97
CA ILE A 238 -5.74 -13.41 -11.77
C ILE A 238 -4.77 -12.34 -11.27
N ALA A 239 -4.00 -11.75 -12.18
CA ALA A 239 -3.13 -10.64 -11.86
C ALA A 239 -3.18 -9.55 -12.93
N ASP A 240 -2.82 -8.32 -12.56
CA ASP A 240 -2.57 -7.28 -13.55
C ASP A 240 -1.36 -7.65 -14.42
N THR A 241 -0.24 -8.07 -13.82
CA THR A 241 1.01 -8.39 -14.52
C THR A 241 1.58 -9.74 -14.07
N LEU A 242 1.98 -10.61 -15.02
CA LEU A 242 2.60 -11.91 -14.74
C LEU A 242 3.96 -12.04 -15.43
N SER A 243 5.00 -12.44 -14.69
CA SER A 243 6.28 -12.79 -15.31
C SER A 243 6.19 -14.13 -16.06
N GLU A 244 7.09 -14.36 -17.00
CA GLU A 244 7.19 -15.65 -17.69
C GLU A 244 7.45 -16.82 -16.72
N LEU A 245 8.17 -16.57 -15.63
CA LEU A 245 8.36 -17.57 -14.59
C LEU A 245 7.04 -17.88 -13.88
N ASN A 246 6.21 -16.87 -13.57
CA ASN A 246 4.88 -17.10 -12.99
C ASN A 246 4.03 -17.99 -13.88
N LYS A 247 3.93 -17.63 -15.17
CA LYS A 247 3.13 -18.38 -16.16
C LYS A 247 3.55 -19.84 -16.24
N ARG A 248 4.87 -20.11 -16.30
CA ARG A 248 5.43 -21.47 -16.31
C ARG A 248 5.11 -22.23 -15.03
N GLN A 249 5.27 -21.60 -13.87
CA GLN A 249 5.02 -22.24 -12.57
C GLN A 249 3.53 -22.56 -12.35
N LEU A 250 2.63 -21.65 -12.72
CA LEU A 250 1.18 -21.85 -12.63
C LEU A 250 0.73 -22.97 -13.58
N THR A 251 1.20 -22.92 -14.83
CA THR A 251 0.91 -23.96 -15.84
C THR A 251 1.40 -25.34 -15.39
N ALA A 252 2.63 -25.45 -14.89
CA ALA A 252 3.19 -26.71 -14.40
C ALA A 252 2.41 -27.32 -13.23
N ARG A 253 1.61 -26.51 -12.53
CA ARG A 253 0.77 -26.92 -11.40
C ARG A 253 -0.69 -27.11 -11.79
N GLY A 254 -1.05 -26.89 -13.05
CA GLY A 254 -2.43 -26.96 -13.52
C GLY A 254 -3.33 -25.85 -12.97
N VAL A 255 -2.76 -24.69 -12.62
CA VAL A 255 -3.52 -23.50 -12.20
C VAL A 255 -3.81 -22.65 -13.42
N ASP A 256 -5.09 -22.36 -13.67
CA ASP A 256 -5.50 -21.42 -14.72
C ASP A 256 -5.09 -20.01 -14.34
N TRP A 257 -4.51 -19.26 -15.28
CA TRP A 257 -3.99 -17.93 -15.01
C TRP A 257 -4.47 -16.90 -16.01
N VAL A 258 -4.66 -15.67 -15.52
CA VAL A 258 -5.10 -14.51 -16.31
C VAL A 258 -4.16 -13.35 -16.01
N GLU A 259 -3.54 -12.82 -17.07
CA GLU A 259 -2.84 -11.53 -17.04
C GLU A 259 -3.75 -10.46 -17.65
N LEU A 260 -4.13 -9.46 -16.85
CA LEU A 260 -5.13 -8.46 -17.27
C LEU A 260 -4.52 -7.24 -17.98
N ASN A 261 -3.35 -6.78 -17.54
CA ASN A 261 -2.72 -5.54 -18.03
C ASN A 261 -1.87 -5.81 -19.29
N VAL A 262 -2.48 -6.48 -20.25
CA VAL A 262 -1.97 -6.73 -21.61
C VAL A 262 -3.11 -6.47 -22.60
N PRO A 263 -2.81 -6.15 -23.88
CA PRO A 263 -3.86 -5.95 -24.88
C PRO A 263 -4.84 -7.13 -24.87
N ASP A 264 -6.13 -6.81 -24.71
CA ASP A 264 -7.22 -7.78 -24.61
C ASP A 264 -7.06 -8.86 -23.52
N GLY A 265 -6.27 -8.62 -22.47
CA GLY A 265 -6.05 -9.57 -21.36
C GLY A 265 -7.33 -10.05 -20.67
N TRP A 266 -8.37 -9.20 -20.67
CA TRP A 266 -9.71 -9.54 -20.20
C TRP A 266 -10.37 -10.70 -20.99
N GLN A 267 -9.98 -10.98 -22.24
CA GLN A 267 -10.49 -12.12 -23.01
C GLN A 267 -10.02 -13.45 -22.41
N THR A 268 -8.79 -13.49 -21.88
CA THR A 268 -8.23 -14.67 -21.20
C THR A 268 -9.07 -15.06 -19.99
N PHE A 269 -9.67 -14.08 -19.30
CA PHE A 269 -10.64 -14.35 -18.25
C PHE A 269 -11.88 -15.08 -18.79
N GLY A 270 -12.47 -14.61 -19.89
CA GLY A 270 -13.59 -15.29 -20.54
C GLY A 270 -13.25 -16.73 -20.98
N MET A 271 -12.05 -16.94 -21.54
CA MET A 271 -11.57 -18.28 -21.90
C MET A 271 -11.45 -19.20 -20.68
N THR A 272 -10.97 -18.67 -19.55
CA THR A 272 -10.88 -19.40 -18.28
C THR A 272 -12.27 -19.80 -17.77
N LEU A 273 -13.25 -18.89 -17.82
CA LEU A 273 -14.63 -19.20 -17.45
C LEU A 273 -15.22 -20.32 -18.32
N ALA A 274 -14.96 -20.29 -19.63
CA ALA A 274 -15.42 -21.31 -20.56
C ALA A 274 -14.78 -22.68 -20.27
N ALA A 275 -13.46 -22.72 -20.05
CA ALA A 275 -12.74 -23.96 -19.72
C ALA A 275 -13.28 -24.62 -18.43
N LEU A 276 -13.62 -23.80 -17.43
CA LEU A 276 -14.13 -24.26 -16.14
C LEU A 276 -15.66 -24.46 -16.11
N HIS A 277 -16.33 -24.29 -17.24
CA HIS A 277 -17.79 -24.41 -17.38
C HIS A 277 -18.55 -23.52 -16.39
N ILE A 278 -18.05 -22.29 -16.18
CA ILE A 278 -18.70 -21.26 -15.36
C ILE A 278 -19.69 -20.49 -16.26
N PRO A 279 -20.98 -20.36 -15.89
CA PRO A 279 -21.96 -19.62 -16.69
C PRO A 279 -21.58 -18.15 -16.87
N HIS A 280 -21.50 -17.72 -18.12
CA HIS A 280 -21.15 -16.35 -18.50
C HIS A 280 -21.64 -16.04 -19.93
N THR A 281 -21.65 -14.76 -20.28
CA THR A 281 -21.88 -14.28 -21.64
C THR A 281 -20.54 -13.87 -22.26
N PRO A 282 -20.13 -14.47 -23.40
CA PRO A 282 -18.93 -14.05 -24.11
C PRO A 282 -18.97 -12.58 -24.51
N LEU A 283 -17.85 -11.90 -24.37
CA LEU A 283 -17.73 -10.47 -24.66
C LEU A 283 -16.87 -10.29 -25.94
N PRO A 284 -17.43 -9.82 -27.07
CA PRO A 284 -16.69 -9.72 -28.33
C PRO A 284 -15.68 -8.55 -28.36
N ALA A 285 -15.94 -7.49 -27.59
CA ALA A 285 -15.06 -6.34 -27.41
C ALA A 285 -15.38 -5.67 -26.06
N LEU A 286 -14.42 -4.95 -25.47
CA LEU A 286 -14.63 -4.24 -24.20
C LEU A 286 -15.61 -3.06 -24.42
N PRO A 287 -16.82 -3.08 -23.82
CA PRO A 287 -17.80 -2.03 -24.02
C PRO A 287 -17.46 -0.83 -23.13
N LEU A 288 -16.77 0.18 -23.68
CA LEU A 288 -16.28 1.33 -22.90
C LEU A 288 -17.41 2.12 -22.20
N SER A 289 -18.59 2.25 -22.84
CA SER A 289 -19.76 2.89 -22.25
C SER A 289 -20.28 2.13 -21.03
N ASP A 290 -20.33 0.80 -21.15
CA ASP A 290 -20.90 -0.08 -20.13
C ASP A 290 -19.91 -0.24 -18.97
N LEU A 291 -18.60 -0.23 -19.26
CA LEU A 291 -17.54 -0.26 -18.26
C LEU A 291 -17.68 0.91 -17.27
N ALA A 292 -17.93 2.13 -17.75
CA ALA A 292 -18.11 3.28 -16.87
C ALA A 292 -19.34 3.13 -15.95
N ALA A 293 -20.45 2.60 -16.47
CA ALA A 293 -21.66 2.34 -15.69
C ALA A 293 -21.44 1.24 -14.64
N ILE A 294 -20.80 0.14 -15.02
CA ILE A 294 -20.44 -0.97 -14.12
C ILE A 294 -19.51 -0.48 -13.01
N LEU A 295 -18.48 0.30 -13.36
CA LEU A 295 -17.55 0.86 -12.39
C LEU A 295 -18.25 1.78 -11.39
N ASN A 296 -19.27 2.53 -11.83
CA ASN A 296 -20.09 3.34 -10.93
C ASN A 296 -20.99 2.48 -10.02
N GLU A 297 -21.54 1.36 -10.49
CA GLU A 297 -22.32 0.45 -9.65
C GLU A 297 -21.43 -0.25 -8.60
N VAL A 298 -20.24 -0.71 -9.02
CA VAL A 298 -19.35 -1.55 -8.20
C VAL A 298 -18.57 -0.73 -7.17
N VAL A 299 -18.14 0.48 -7.55
CA VAL A 299 -17.25 1.32 -6.73
C VAL A 299 -17.99 2.54 -6.15
N GLY A 300 -19.15 2.91 -6.70
CA GLY A 300 -19.93 4.10 -6.37
C GLY A 300 -20.17 4.33 -4.89
#